data_AF-H6N275-F1
#
_entry.id   AF-H6N275-F1
#
_cell.length_a   1.000
_cell.length_b   1.000
_cell.length_c   1.000
_cell.angle_alpha   90.00
_cell.angle_beta   90.00
_cell.angle_gamma   90.00
#
_symmetry.space_group_name_H-M   'P 1'
#
loop_
_entity.id
_entity.type
_entity.pdbx_description
1 polymer ?
#
loop_
_entity_poly.entity_id
_entity_poly.type
_entity_poly.pdbx_seq_one_letter_code
_entity_poly.pdbx_strand_id
1 'polypeptide(L)' 'MHPLIAGAVDFARDRGAPAVEAYLVDNRGERVDLTMAYVGTRAMFETAGFVKASDTTSVLNGFPRIIMRLPLG' A
#
# COMPACT_ATOMS: atom_id res chain seq x y z
N MET A 1 5.97 10.36 -7.71
CA MET A 1 4.92 9.41 -8.14
C MET A 1 5.58 8.07 -8.42
N HIS A 2 5.13 6.97 -7.80
CA HIS A 2 5.70 5.63 -8.02
C HIS A 2 5.02 4.98 -9.24
N PRO A 3 5.73 4.77 -10.37
CA PRO A 3 5.10 4.30 -11.62
C PRO A 3 4.42 2.93 -11.49
N LEU A 4 4.94 2.05 -10.63
CA LEU A 4 4.36 0.72 -10.42
C LEU A 4 2.98 0.79 -9.75
N ILE A 5 2.81 1.66 -8.74
CA ILE A 5 1.52 1.81 -8.05
C ILE A 5 0.50 2.41 -9.03
N ALA A 6 0.89 3.45 -9.77
CA ALA A 6 0.03 4.07 -10.78
C ALA A 6 -0.40 3.05 -11.85
N GLY A 7 0.55 2.32 -12.43
CA GLY A 7 0.24 1.31 -13.45
C GLY A 7 -0.66 0.18 -12.94
N ALA A 8 -0.48 -0.28 -11.70
CA ALA A 8 -1.37 -1.28 -11.10
C ALA A 8 -2.80 -0.76 -10.90
N VAL A 9 -2.94 0.50 -10.48
CA VAL A 9 -4.22 1.18 -10.32
C VAL A 9 -4.94 1.34 -11.67
N ASP A 10 -4.23 1.82 -12.69
CA ASP A 10 -4.80 2.00 -14.03
C ASP A 10 -5.22 0.66 -14.63
N PHE A 11 -4.37 -0.36 -14.51
CA PHE A 11 -4.69 -1.72 -14.96
C PHE A 11 -5.95 -2.30 -14.32
N ALA A 12 -6.15 -2.06 -13.02
CA ALA A 12 -7.33 -2.51 -12.29
C ALA A 12 -8.58 -1.72 -12.71
N ARG A 13 -8.44 -0.40 -12.89
CA ARG A 13 -9.53 0.47 -13.35
C ARG A 13 -10.02 0.07 -14.73
N ASP A 14 -9.12 -0.19 -15.67
CA ASP A 14 -9.44 -0.63 -17.03
C ASP A 14 -10.21 -1.96 -17.07
N ARG A 15 -10.11 -2.76 -16.00
CA ARG A 15 -10.83 -4.04 -15.85
C ARG A 15 -12.14 -3.92 -15.08
N GLY A 16 -12.55 -2.71 -14.72
CA GLY A 16 -13.76 -2.47 -13.94
C GLY A 16 -13.67 -2.96 -12.50
N ALA A 17 -12.47 -3.07 -11.94
CA ALA A 17 -12.33 -3.38 -10.52
C ALA A 17 -12.90 -2.22 -9.67
N PRO A 18 -13.65 -2.50 -8.60
CA PRO A 18 -14.24 -1.45 -7.76
C PRO A 18 -13.20 -0.77 -6.85
N ALA A 19 -12.08 -1.44 -6.57
CA ALA A 19 -11.00 -0.92 -5.75
C ALA A 19 -9.70 -1.71 -5.92
N VAL A 20 -8.61 -1.15 -5.40
CA VAL A 20 -7.34 -1.83 -5.16
C VAL A 20 -7.06 -1.85 -3.66
N GLU A 21 -6.64 -3.00 -3.16
CA GLU A 21 -6.15 -3.15 -1.79
C GLU A 21 -4.67 -3.51 -1.77
N ALA A 22 -3.93 -2.85 -0.89
CA ALA A 22 -2.51 -3.04 -0.70
C ALA A 22 -2.24 -3.49 0.74
N TYR A 23 -1.33 -4.45 0.89
CA TYR A 23 -0.94 -4.99 2.18
C TYR A 23 0.53 -4.69 2.48
N LEU A 24 0.76 -3.66 3.28
CA LEU A 24 2.05 -2.98 3.41
C LEU A 24 2.42 -2.79 4.88
N VAL A 25 3.65 -2.32 5.15
CA VAL A 25 4.07 -1.98 6.52
C VAL A 25 3.66 -0.56 6.90
N ASP A 26 3.12 -0.41 8.10
CA ASP A 26 3.01 0.89 8.76
C ASP A 26 4.33 1.17 9.50
N ASN A 27 5.27 1.76 8.77
CA ASN A 27 6.56 2.15 9.29
C ASN A 27 6.51 3.42 10.15
N ARG A 28 5.36 4.07 10.31
CA ARG A 28 5.20 5.29 11.13
C ARG A 28 6.22 6.40 10.81
N GLY A 29 6.70 6.46 9.57
CA GLY A 29 7.72 7.41 9.13
C GLY A 29 9.17 6.99 9.40
N GLU A 30 9.40 5.83 10.04
CA GLU A 30 10.71 5.26 10.28
C GLU A 30 11.31 4.67 8.99
N ARG A 31 12.64 4.65 8.90
CA ARG A 31 13.32 4.06 7.74
C ARG A 31 13.18 2.55 7.79
N VAL A 32 12.63 1.96 6.73
CA VAL A 32 12.57 0.49 6.59
C VAL A 32 13.89 -0.02 6.04
N ASP A 33 14.36 -1.16 6.57
CA ASP A 33 15.50 -1.89 6.00
C ASP A 33 15.25 -2.18 4.51
N LEU A 34 16.24 -1.87 3.67
CA LEU A 34 16.12 -2.02 2.21
C LEU A 34 15.87 -3.47 1.77
N THR A 35 16.31 -4.45 2.56
CA THR A 35 15.99 -5.87 2.31
C THR A 35 14.49 -6.16 2.41
N MET A 36 13.76 -5.35 3.18
CA MET A 36 12.33 -5.50 3.45
C MET A 36 11.46 -4.47 2.71
N ALA A 37 12.04 -3.65 1.83
CA ALA A 37 11.32 -2.58 1.13
C ALA A 37 10.34 -3.07 0.04
N TYR A 38 10.33 -4.36 -0.28
CA TYR A 38 9.51 -4.91 -1.37
C TYR A 38 8.00 -4.79 -1.14
N VAL A 39 7.55 -4.69 0.11
CA VAL A 39 6.12 -4.49 0.46
C VAL A 39 5.65 -3.04 0.29
N GLY A 40 6.58 -2.09 0.14
CA GLY A 40 6.30 -0.66 0.18
C GLY A 40 5.90 -0.15 1.58
N THR A 41 5.89 1.16 1.75
CA THR A 41 5.55 1.82 3.02
C THR A 41 4.23 2.57 2.92
N ARG A 42 3.56 2.76 4.06
CA ARG A 42 2.30 3.53 4.15
C ARG A 42 2.32 4.85 3.36
N ALA A 43 3.35 5.67 3.55
CA ALA A 43 3.48 6.96 2.88
C ALA A 43 3.49 6.89 1.33
N MET A 44 4.01 5.80 0.74
CA MET A 44 4.03 5.62 -0.72
C MET A 44 2.60 5.47 -1.27
N PHE A 45 1.76 4.75 -0.53
CA PHE A 45 0.37 4.48 -0.91
C PHE A 45 -0.55 5.65 -0.55
N GLU A 46 -0.30 6.35 0.57
CA GLU A 46 -0.99 7.63 0.86
C GLU A 46 -0.78 8.65 -0.25
N THR A 47 0.46 8.77 -0.76
CA THR A 47 0.78 9.64 -1.91
C THR A 47 0.04 9.23 -3.19
N ALA A 48 -0.34 7.95 -3.32
CA ALA A 48 -1.12 7.43 -4.43
C ALA A 48 -2.65 7.49 -4.19
N GLY A 49 -3.09 8.11 -3.09
CA GLY A 49 -4.51 8.29 -2.77
C GLY A 49 -5.15 7.12 -2.01
N PHE A 50 -4.39 6.11 -1.61
CA PHE A 50 -4.92 5.03 -0.77
C PHE A 50 -5.16 5.53 0.66
N VAL A 51 -6.18 4.98 1.31
CA VAL A 51 -6.50 5.23 2.72
C VAL A 51 -6.43 3.94 3.52
N LYS A 52 -6.12 4.02 4.82
CA LYS A 52 -6.12 2.84 5.69
C LYS A 52 -7.53 2.25 5.78
N ALA A 53 -7.65 0.96 5.50
CA ALA A 53 -8.91 0.22 5.53
C ALA A 53 -9.02 -0.67 6.78
N SER A 54 -7.92 -1.29 7.21
CA SER A 54 -7.90 -2.13 8.41
C SER A 54 -6.49 -2.31 8.97
N ASP A 55 -6.43 -2.53 10.28
CA ASP A 55 -5.29 -3.16 10.94
C ASP A 55 -5.22 -4.65 10.63
N THR A 56 -4.05 -5.24 10.82
CA THR A 56 -3.86 -6.70 10.82
C THR A 56 -3.07 -7.12 12.05
N THR A 57 -3.01 -8.43 12.31
CA THR A 57 -2.16 -9.01 13.36
C THR A 57 -0.75 -9.38 12.87
N SER A 58 -0.44 -9.14 11.58
CA SER A 58 0.86 -9.49 11.02
C SER A 58 1.89 -8.40 11.30
N VAL A 59 3.10 -8.85 11.63
CA VAL A 59 4.26 -8.00 11.83
C VAL A 59 5.34 -8.43 10.85
N LEU A 60 5.98 -7.46 10.20
CA LEU A 60 7.13 -7.67 9.34
C LEU A 60 8.26 -6.75 9.78
N ASN A 61 9.40 -7.35 10.16
CA ASN A 61 10.59 -6.63 10.62
C ASN A 61 10.30 -5.60 11.74
N GLY A 62 9.46 -5.99 12.72
CA GLY A 62 9.06 -5.12 13.83
C GLY A 62 7.96 -4.11 13.50
N PHE A 63 7.55 -3.98 12.24
CA PHE A 63 6.47 -3.07 11.84
C PHE A 63 5.14 -3.81 11.64
N PRO A 64 4.02 -3.30 12.18
CA PRO A 64 2.70 -3.82 11.87
C PRO A 64 2.41 -3.71 10.38
N ARG A 65 1.67 -4.67 9.86
CA ARG A 65 1.11 -4.57 8.51
C ARG A 65 -0.31 -4.05 8.56
N ILE A 66 -0.67 -3.22 7.59
CA ILE A 66 -2.00 -2.65 7.45
C ILE A 66 -2.53 -2.88 6.04
N ILE A 67 -3.86 -2.95 5.93
CA ILE A 67 -4.53 -2.92 4.64
C ILE A 67 -4.85 -1.48 4.31
N MET A 68 -4.46 -1.05 3.11
CA MET A 68 -4.84 0.23 2.55
C MET A 68 -5.66 0.01 1.28
N ARG A 69 -6.66 0.87 1.04
CA ARG A 69 -7.61 0.73 -0.07
C ARG A 69 -7.70 2.02 -0.88
N LEU A 70 -7.77 1.88 -2.19
CA LEU A 70 -8.14 2.94 -3.14
C LEU A 70 -9.41 2.51 -3.89
N PRO A 71 -10.56 3.18 -3.66
CA PRO A 71 -11.74 3.03 -4.51
C PRO A 71 -11.45 3.51 -5.94
N LEU A 72 -11.96 2.78 -6.94
CA LEU A 72 -11.78 3.13 -8.35
C LEU A 72 -13.08 3.58 -9.06
N GLY A 73 -14.20 3.51 -8.34
CA GLY A 73 -15.55 3.95 -8.71
C GLY A 73 -16.45 3.99 -7.49
#